data_AF-A0A1B6IX54-F1
#
_entry.id   AF-A0A1B6IX54-F1
#
_cell.length_a   1.000
_cell.length_b   1.000
_cell.length_c   1.000
_cell.angle_alpha   90.00
_cell.angle_beta   90.00
_cell.angle_gamma   90.00
#
_symmetry.space_group_name_H-M   'P 1'
#
loop_
_entity.id
_entity.type
_entity.pdbx_description
1 polymer ?
#
loop_
_entity_poly.entity_id
_entity_poly.type
_entity_poly.pdbx_seq_one_letter_code
_entity_poly.pdbx_strand_id
1 'polypeptide(L)'
;GLIQTRLSLSHSLSGGQSYIECEAVTGCKSNRECPRNEACINGHCTNPCRCGPNAVCDVVNHRATCKCPPGYTGNPSSGCRGPQNPCNPNPCGIQALCEIDNGNPICFCPKGMTGNPFKNCIPEGDDCTPNPCGPNSGCRMVHGGPQCFCLPEFEGNPPS
;
A
#
# COMPACT_ATOMS: atom_id res chain seq x y z
N GLY A 1 16.48 -18.04 -42.78
CA GLY A 1 15.59 -18.97 -42.06
C GLY A 1 14.37 -19.19 -42.92
N LEU A 2 13.95 -20.44 -43.05
CA LEU A 2 13.01 -20.96 -44.04
C LEU A 2 11.67 -20.18 -44.10
N ILE A 3 11.24 -19.87 -45.33
CA ILE A 3 9.95 -19.25 -45.64
C ILE A 3 8.90 -20.35 -45.60
N GLN A 4 7.95 -20.30 -44.66
CA GLN A 4 6.72 -21.09 -44.73
C GLN A 4 5.54 -20.17 -45.04
N THR A 5 4.96 -20.38 -46.21
CA THR A 5 3.76 -19.74 -46.75
C THR A 5 2.51 -20.41 -46.21
N ARG A 6 1.57 -19.65 -45.64
CA ARG A 6 0.17 -20.09 -45.50
C ARG A 6 -0.62 -19.56 -46.69
N LEU A 7 -1.28 -20.46 -47.42
CA LEU A 7 -2.22 -20.13 -48.48
C LEU A 7 -3.55 -19.66 -47.86
N SER A 8 -4.01 -18.48 -48.27
CA SER A 8 -5.40 -18.05 -48.08
C SER A 8 -6.04 -17.91 -49.46
N LEU A 9 -7.10 -18.67 -49.73
CA LEU A 9 -7.88 -18.59 -50.96
C LEU A 9 -8.74 -17.31 -50.95
N SER A 10 -8.70 -16.53 -52.02
CA SER A 10 -9.89 -15.80 -52.47
C SER A 10 -9.88 -15.52 -53.99
N HIS A 11 -10.97 -15.98 -54.61
CA HIS A 11 -11.65 -15.63 -55.86
C HIS A 11 -10.89 -15.48 -57.20
N SER A 12 -11.37 -16.29 -58.15
CA SER A 12 -11.07 -16.31 -59.58
C SER A 12 -11.53 -15.04 -60.31
N LEU A 13 -10.63 -14.44 -61.09
CA LEU A 13 -10.98 -13.70 -62.30
C LEU A 13 -10.13 -14.22 -63.48
N SER A 14 -10.83 -14.44 -64.59
CA SER A 14 -10.40 -14.99 -65.86
C SER A 14 -9.18 -14.27 -66.46
N GLY A 15 -8.17 -15.04 -66.88
CA GLY A 15 -7.05 -14.52 -67.69
C GLY A 15 -5.71 -14.34 -66.97
N GLY A 16 -5.27 -15.35 -66.21
CA GLY A 16 -3.87 -15.81 -66.21
C GLY A 16 -2.72 -14.83 -65.99
N GLN A 17 -2.72 -14.08 -64.88
CA GLN A 17 -1.53 -13.84 -64.04
C GLN A 17 -1.98 -13.23 -62.70
N SER A 18 -2.53 -14.06 -61.82
CA SER A 18 -2.62 -13.71 -60.40
C SER A 18 -1.22 -13.75 -59.80
N TYR A 19 -0.51 -12.62 -59.82
CA TYR A 19 0.56 -12.44 -58.87
C TYR A 19 -0.09 -12.14 -57.51
N ILE A 20 0.04 -13.08 -56.57
CA ILE A 20 -0.12 -12.77 -55.15
C ILE A 20 1.08 -11.90 -54.83
N GLU A 21 0.90 -10.58 -54.86
CA GLU A 21 1.93 -9.68 -54.38
C GLU A 21 2.08 -9.97 -52.88
N CYS A 22 3.24 -10.48 -52.48
CA CYS A 22 3.62 -10.53 -51.07
C CYS A 22 3.76 -9.07 -50.64
N GLU A 23 2.69 -8.45 -50.15
CA GLU A 23 2.82 -7.15 -49.50
C GLU A 23 3.85 -7.32 -48.39
N ALA A 24 4.90 -6.48 -48.44
CA ALA A 24 5.90 -6.46 -47.40
C ALA A 24 5.17 -6.20 -46.08
N VAL A 25 5.35 -7.11 -45.11
CA VAL A 25 5.03 -6.78 -43.71
C VAL A 25 5.80 -5.51 -43.41
N THR A 26 5.11 -4.37 -43.40
CA THR A 26 5.70 -3.07 -43.17
C THR A 26 5.90 -2.95 -41.67
N GLY A 27 6.94 -3.62 -41.18
CA GLY A 27 7.08 -3.91 -39.77
C GLY A 27 8.17 -4.91 -39.45
N CYS A 28 8.40 -5.13 -38.16
CA CYS A 28 9.36 -6.12 -37.69
C CYS A 28 8.80 -7.55 -37.86
N LYS A 29 9.68 -8.53 -38.12
CA LYS A 29 9.32 -9.96 -38.09
C LYS A 29 9.86 -10.67 -36.85
N SER A 30 10.91 -10.12 -36.27
CA SER A 30 11.57 -10.67 -35.09
C SER A 30 12.07 -9.56 -34.18
N ASN A 31 12.26 -9.90 -32.89
CA ASN A 31 12.81 -8.97 -31.89
C ASN A 31 14.15 -8.35 -32.30
N ARG A 32 14.96 -9.07 -33.10
CA ARG A 32 16.28 -8.61 -33.56
C ARG A 32 16.22 -7.39 -34.49
N GLU A 33 15.07 -7.14 -35.08
CA GLU A 33 14.83 -5.99 -35.97
C GLU A 33 14.39 -4.74 -35.19
N CYS A 34 14.22 -4.85 -33.86
CA CYS A 34 13.82 -3.76 -33.00
C CYS A 34 14.99 -3.21 -32.17
N PRO A 35 14.90 -1.95 -31.69
CA PRO A 35 15.79 -1.42 -30.65
C PRO A 35 15.84 -2.32 -29.41
N ARG A 36 16.94 -2.24 -28.66
CA ARG A 36 17.20 -3.10 -27.47
C ARG A 36 16.09 -3.05 -26.40
N ASN A 37 15.35 -1.94 -26.32
CA ASN A 37 14.28 -1.67 -25.37
C ASN A 37 12.86 -1.99 -25.90
N GLU A 38 12.74 -2.53 -27.11
CA GLU A 38 11.45 -2.82 -27.75
C GLU A 38 11.36 -4.28 -28.19
N ALA A 39 10.16 -4.82 -28.36
CA ALA A 39 9.93 -6.16 -28.85
C ALA A 39 9.04 -6.13 -30.09
N CYS A 40 9.21 -7.13 -30.95
CA CYS A 40 8.37 -7.24 -32.12
C CYS A 40 7.02 -7.86 -31.74
N ILE A 41 5.98 -7.03 -31.67
CA ILE A 41 4.64 -7.43 -31.27
C ILE A 41 3.68 -7.01 -32.40
N ASN A 42 3.02 -8.01 -33.02
CA ASN A 42 2.08 -7.81 -34.12
C ASN A 42 2.64 -6.97 -35.28
N GLY A 43 3.93 -7.14 -35.61
CA GLY A 43 4.59 -6.41 -36.69
C GLY A 43 5.16 -5.04 -36.28
N HIS A 44 5.00 -4.62 -35.03
CA HIS A 44 5.49 -3.33 -34.56
C HIS A 44 6.52 -3.47 -33.44
N CYS A 45 7.61 -2.70 -33.52
CA CYS A 45 8.53 -2.55 -32.41
C CYS A 45 7.86 -1.72 -31.33
N THR A 46 7.58 -2.36 -30.20
CA THR A 46 6.81 -1.77 -29.11
C THR A 46 7.52 -2.07 -27.80
N ASN A 47 7.54 -1.12 -26.86
CA ASN A 47 8.05 -1.38 -25.52
C ASN A 47 7.22 -2.51 -24.86
N PRO A 48 7.84 -3.66 -24.49
CA PRO A 48 7.10 -4.79 -23.95
C PRO A 48 6.67 -4.58 -22.47
N CYS A 49 7.04 -3.48 -21.83
CA CYS A 49 6.74 -3.20 -20.43
C CYS A 49 5.23 -3.07 -20.18
N ARG A 50 4.70 -4.04 -19.44
CA ARG A 50 3.34 -4.02 -18.86
C ARG A 50 3.39 -4.49 -17.41
N CYS A 51 4.19 -3.82 -16.59
CA CYS A 51 4.31 -4.13 -15.16
C CYS A 51 3.17 -3.50 -14.36
N GLY A 52 2.92 -4.04 -13.17
CA GLY A 52 1.96 -3.48 -12.24
C GLY A 52 2.42 -2.16 -11.63
N PRO A 53 1.55 -1.43 -10.91
CA PRO A 53 1.88 -0.18 -10.24
C PRO A 53 3.10 -0.32 -9.31
N ASN A 54 3.93 0.72 -9.24
CA ASN A 54 5.15 0.77 -8.41
C ASN A 54 6.22 -0.30 -8.72
N ALA A 55 6.09 -1.07 -9.81
CA ALA A 55 7.12 -1.98 -10.27
C ALA A 55 8.07 -1.28 -11.26
N VAL A 56 9.34 -1.67 -11.23
CA VAL A 56 10.35 -1.25 -12.20
C VAL A 56 10.39 -2.27 -13.34
N CYS A 57 10.45 -1.79 -14.58
CA CYS A 57 10.55 -2.64 -15.76
C CYS A 57 11.96 -2.55 -16.36
N ASP A 58 12.65 -3.70 -16.42
CA ASP A 58 13.88 -3.87 -17.18
C ASP A 58 13.56 -4.61 -18.49
N VAL A 59 13.93 -4.06 -19.64
CA VAL A 59 13.82 -4.79 -20.92
C VAL A 59 15.14 -5.50 -21.21
N VAL A 60 15.14 -6.83 -21.09
CA VAL A 60 16.31 -7.68 -21.32
C VAL A 60 16.00 -8.64 -22.46
N ASN A 61 16.82 -8.65 -23.50
CA ASN A 61 16.62 -9.48 -24.71
C ASN A 61 15.21 -9.30 -25.31
N HIS A 62 14.75 -8.05 -25.41
CA HIS A 62 13.41 -7.70 -25.92
C HIS A 62 12.26 -8.33 -25.11
N ARG A 63 12.49 -8.65 -23.83
CA ARG A 63 11.48 -9.15 -22.89
C ARG A 63 11.41 -8.24 -21.69
N ALA A 64 10.19 -7.90 -21.28
CA ALA A 64 9.97 -7.18 -20.04
C ALA A 64 10.24 -8.09 -18.84
N THR A 65 11.05 -7.59 -17.91
CA THR A 65 11.30 -8.18 -16.61
C THR A 65 10.84 -7.19 -15.55
N CYS A 66 9.77 -7.50 -14.86
CA CYS A 66 9.21 -6.64 -13.82
C CYS A 66 9.79 -7.01 -12.45
N LYS A 67 10.20 -6.02 -11.65
CA LYS A 67 10.71 -6.22 -10.29
C LYS A 67 10.14 -5.16 -9.35
N CYS A 68 9.92 -5.53 -8.10
CA CYS A 68 9.66 -4.54 -7.06
C CYS A 68 10.98 -3.85 -6.67
N PRO A 69 11.00 -2.52 -6.54
CA PRO A 69 12.17 -1.80 -6.06
C PRO A 69 12.50 -2.18 -4.60
N PRO A 70 13.72 -1.89 -4.10
CA PRO A 70 14.10 -2.17 -2.72
C PRO A 70 13.09 -1.62 -1.71
N GLY A 71 12.71 -2.42 -0.72
CA GLY A 71 11.70 -2.07 0.29
C GLY A 71 10.24 -2.28 -0.13
N TYR A 72 9.97 -2.58 -1.40
CA TYR A 72 8.63 -2.90 -1.88
C TYR A 72 8.40 -4.42 -1.93
N THR A 73 7.16 -4.84 -1.68
CA THR A 73 6.73 -6.25 -1.68
C THR A 73 5.52 -6.46 -2.57
N GLY A 74 5.25 -7.70 -2.99
CA GLY A 74 4.10 -8.04 -3.84
C GLY A 74 4.51 -8.70 -5.15
N ASN A 75 3.56 -8.81 -6.08
CA ASN A 75 3.78 -9.37 -7.42
C ASN A 75 4.08 -8.25 -8.41
N PRO A 76 5.28 -8.15 -9.02
CA PRO A 76 5.62 -7.07 -9.94
C PRO A 76 4.72 -6.94 -11.18
N SER A 77 4.04 -8.02 -11.59
CA SER A 77 3.09 -8.00 -12.70
C SER A 77 1.73 -7.41 -12.31
N SER A 78 1.33 -7.54 -11.04
CA SER A 78 0.05 -7.03 -10.53
C SER A 78 0.18 -5.70 -9.78
N GLY A 79 1.34 -5.44 -9.19
CA GLY A 79 1.66 -4.22 -8.44
C GLY A 79 2.49 -4.50 -7.19
N CYS A 80 3.37 -3.54 -6.88
CA CYS A 80 4.20 -3.55 -5.70
C CYS A 80 3.63 -2.60 -4.63
N ARG A 81 3.76 -3.00 -3.37
CA ARG A 81 3.36 -2.25 -2.19
C ARG A 81 4.62 -1.78 -1.47
N GLY A 82 4.67 -0.48 -1.19
CA GLY A 82 5.79 0.10 -0.44
C GLY A 82 5.84 -0.40 1.01
N PRO A 83 6.91 -0.07 1.73
CA PRO A 83 6.98 -0.33 3.16
C PRO A 83 5.82 0.39 3.84
N GLN A 84 4.98 -0.37 4.55
CA GLN A 84 3.87 0.20 5.28
C GLN A 84 4.41 0.87 6.54
N ASN A 85 3.93 2.08 6.81
CA ASN A 85 4.15 2.70 8.11
C ASN A 85 3.33 1.90 9.13
N PRO A 86 3.96 1.19 10.09
CA PRO A 86 3.24 0.35 11.05
C PRO A 86 2.40 1.17 12.05
N CYS A 87 2.60 2.49 12.11
CA CYS A 87 1.72 3.43 12.82
C CYS A 87 0.50 3.86 12.00
N ASN A 88 0.26 3.29 10.81
CA ASN A 88 -0.87 3.63 9.96
C ASN A 88 -1.57 2.37 9.39
N PRO A 89 -2.78 2.03 9.88
CA PRO A 89 -3.55 2.75 10.91
C PRO A 89 -2.86 2.69 12.29
N ASN A 90 -3.08 3.70 13.13
CA ASN A 90 -2.43 3.80 14.43
C ASN A 90 -2.79 2.59 15.33
N PRO A 91 -1.82 1.75 15.72
CA PRO A 91 -2.07 0.59 16.57
C PRO A 91 -2.14 0.95 18.07
N CYS A 92 -1.83 2.19 18.45
CA CYS A 92 -1.76 2.61 19.84
C CYS A 92 -3.14 3.00 20.40
N GLY A 93 -3.23 2.99 21.73
CA GLY A 93 -4.42 3.37 22.48
C GLY A 93 -4.76 4.85 22.35
N ILE A 94 -5.91 5.22 22.91
CA ILE A 94 -6.37 6.62 22.93
C ILE A 94 -5.33 7.50 23.65
N GLN A 95 -5.05 8.68 23.07
CA GLN A 95 -4.07 9.65 23.58
C GLN A 95 -2.61 9.15 23.68
N ALA A 96 -2.31 7.95 23.16
CA ALA A 96 -0.94 7.46 23.02
C ALA A 96 -0.31 7.91 21.69
N LEU A 97 1.00 8.12 21.70
CA LEU A 97 1.79 8.40 20.50
C LEU A 97 2.40 7.10 19.97
N CYS A 98 2.47 6.99 18.64
CA CYS A 98 3.14 5.91 17.94
C CYS A 98 4.45 6.42 17.32
N GLU A 99 5.57 5.80 17.67
CA GLU A 99 6.86 6.01 17.02
C GLU A 99 7.41 4.69 16.47
N ILE A 100 8.26 4.76 15.45
CA ILE A 100 8.87 3.58 14.85
C ILE A 100 10.27 3.40 15.44
N ASP A 101 10.49 2.29 16.14
CA ASP A 101 11.83 1.87 16.59
C ASP A 101 12.25 0.58 15.87
N ASN A 102 13.37 0.62 15.16
CA ASN A 102 13.92 -0.51 14.40
C ASN A 102 12.88 -1.23 13.49
N GLY A 103 11.95 -0.47 12.91
CA GLY A 103 10.89 -1.00 12.05
C GLY A 103 9.64 -1.51 12.76
N ASN A 104 9.59 -1.45 14.10
CA ASN A 104 8.43 -1.84 14.91
C ASN A 104 7.68 -0.61 15.44
N PRO A 105 6.34 -0.65 15.52
CA PRO A 105 5.57 0.41 16.15
C PRO A 105 5.70 0.31 17.68
N ILE A 106 6.13 1.39 18.30
CA ILE A 106 6.22 1.55 19.75
C ILE A 106 5.17 2.57 20.20
N CYS A 107 4.37 2.19 21.19
CA CYS A 107 3.35 3.04 21.78
C CYS A 107 3.81 3.55 23.14
N PHE A 108 3.68 4.86 23.37
CA PHE A 108 3.98 5.47 24.68
C PHE A 108 3.02 6.61 25.00
N CYS A 109 2.86 6.90 26.29
CA CYS A 109 2.10 8.06 26.73
C CYS A 109 2.99 9.31 26.62
N PRO A 110 2.51 10.39 25.98
CA PRO A 110 3.25 11.64 25.90
C PRO A 110 3.45 12.25 27.29
N LYS A 111 4.39 13.20 27.39
CA LYS A 111 4.73 13.87 28.66
C LYS A 111 3.48 14.46 29.33
N GLY A 112 3.33 14.23 30.64
CA GLY A 112 2.15 14.64 31.40
C GLY A 112 0.99 13.65 31.28
N MET A 113 1.21 12.47 30.71
CA MET A 113 0.23 11.39 30.63
C MET A 113 0.84 10.06 31.09
N THR A 114 0.00 9.22 31.70
CA THR A 114 0.34 7.90 32.22
C THR A 114 -0.74 6.88 31.83
N GLY A 115 -0.57 5.61 32.20
CA GLY A 115 -1.52 4.55 31.92
C GLY A 115 -0.98 3.50 30.96
N ASN A 116 -1.86 2.91 30.14
CA ASN A 116 -1.50 1.85 29.19
C ASN A 116 -1.48 2.39 27.75
N PRO A 117 -0.30 2.56 27.13
CA PRO A 117 -0.18 3.11 25.78
C PRO A 117 -0.89 2.31 24.68
N PHE A 118 -1.26 1.06 24.92
CA PHE A 118 -2.01 0.22 23.98
C PHE A 118 -3.53 0.26 24.20
N LYS A 119 -4.00 0.92 25.27
CA LYS A 119 -5.43 1.07 25.58
C LYS A 119 -5.84 2.53 25.67
N ASN A 120 -5.29 3.25 26.65
CA ASN A 120 -5.59 4.63 26.93
C ASN A 120 -4.51 5.25 27.82
N CYS A 121 -4.06 6.44 27.45
CA CYS A 121 -3.28 7.31 28.34
C CYS A 121 -4.23 8.28 29.04
N ILE A 122 -3.96 8.63 30.29
CA ILE A 122 -4.70 9.63 31.08
C ILE A 122 -3.71 10.67 31.62
N PRO A 123 -4.13 11.90 31.95
CA PRO A 123 -3.24 12.89 32.54
C PRO A 123 -2.53 12.37 33.80
N GLU A 124 -1.23 12.63 33.92
CA GLU A 124 -0.49 12.37 35.16
C GLU A 124 -1.09 13.23 36.29
N GLY A 125 -1.46 12.58 37.40
CA GLY A 125 -2.13 13.24 38.52
C GLY A 125 -3.64 13.38 38.39
N ASP A 126 -4.30 12.73 37.42
CA ASP A 126 -5.75 12.54 37.46
C ASP A 126 -6.13 11.34 38.34
N ASP A 127 -6.13 11.55 39.66
CA ASP A 127 -6.54 10.54 40.64
C ASP A 127 -8.06 10.26 40.61
N CYS A 128 -8.83 10.99 39.78
CA CYS A 128 -10.27 10.80 39.64
C CYS A 128 -10.66 9.70 38.65
N THR A 129 -9.71 9.03 38.00
CA THR A 129 -9.98 8.00 36.98
C THR A 129 -9.23 6.68 37.28
N PRO A 130 -9.93 5.57 37.59
CA PRO A 130 -11.37 5.45 37.78
C PRO A 130 -11.83 6.18 39.05
N ASN A 131 -13.10 6.62 39.09
CA ASN A 131 -13.64 7.43 40.17
C ASN A 131 -13.45 6.75 41.55
N PRO A 132 -12.57 7.29 42.43
CA PRO A 132 -12.30 6.69 43.74
C PRO A 132 -13.40 7.00 44.77
N CYS A 133 -14.27 7.96 44.49
CA CYS A 133 -15.25 8.52 45.44
C CYS A 133 -16.47 7.64 45.68
N GLY A 134 -16.54 6.46 45.05
CA GLY A 134 -17.68 5.55 45.13
C GLY A 134 -18.88 5.98 44.27
N PRO A 135 -19.97 5.19 44.30
CA PRO A 135 -21.17 5.46 43.51
C PRO A 135 -21.86 6.76 43.93
N ASN A 136 -22.58 7.38 42.99
CA ASN A 136 -23.34 8.62 43.19
C ASN A 136 -22.52 9.83 43.67
N SER A 137 -21.20 9.77 43.52
CA SER A 137 -20.28 10.84 43.89
C SER A 137 -19.46 11.26 42.67
N GLY A 138 -19.22 12.56 42.53
CA GLY A 138 -18.24 13.12 41.59
C GLY A 138 -16.87 13.28 42.23
N CYS A 139 -15.83 13.36 41.41
CA CYS A 139 -14.46 13.62 41.81
C CYS A 139 -13.93 14.85 41.07
N ARG A 140 -13.19 15.71 41.77
CA ARG A 140 -12.45 16.84 41.17
C ARG A 140 -11.06 16.94 41.79
N MET A 141 -10.05 17.28 41.00
CA MET A 141 -8.70 17.53 41.52
C MET A 141 -8.64 18.92 42.17
N VAL A 142 -8.36 18.98 43.48
CA VAL A 142 -8.24 20.22 44.26
C VAL A 142 -6.95 20.17 45.07
N HIS A 143 -6.11 21.21 44.98
CA HIS A 143 -4.81 21.31 45.69
C HIS A 143 -3.87 20.11 45.48
N GLY A 144 -3.95 19.42 44.34
CA GLY A 144 -3.08 18.29 44.01
C GLY A 144 -3.55 16.95 44.55
N GLY A 145 -4.80 16.82 45.02
CA GLY A 145 -5.41 15.55 45.37
C GLY A 145 -6.88 15.43 44.91
N PRO A 146 -7.44 14.21 44.84
CA PRO A 146 -8.83 13.99 44.49
C PRO A 146 -9.74 14.45 45.63
N GLN A 147 -10.75 15.26 45.30
CA GLN A 147 -11.79 15.68 46.22
C GLN A 147 -13.14 15.19 45.72
N CYS A 148 -13.81 14.44 46.57
CA CYS A 148 -15.12 13.88 46.30
C CYS A 148 -16.26 14.82 46.67
N PHE A 149 -17.35 14.78 45.91
CA PHE A 149 -18.58 15.53 46.17
C PHE A 149 -19.80 14.70 45.78
N CYS A 150 -20.96 14.91 46.41
CA CYS A 150 -22.19 14.21 46.01
C CYS A 150 -22.71 14.76 44.67
N LEU A 151 -23.20 13.88 43.80
CA LEU A 151 -23.94 14.29 42.61
C LEU A 151 -25.27 14.97 43.01
N PRO A 152 -25.90 15.77 42.13
CA PRO A 152 -27.21 16.35 42.42
C PRO A 152 -28.21 15.28 42.87
N GLU A 153 -29.05 15.62 43.86
CA GLU A 153 -30.04 14.73 44.49
C GLU A 153 -29.48 13.66 45.46
N PHE A 154 -28.18 13.66 45.73
CA PHE A 154 -27.56 12.82 46.75
C PHE A 154 -26.96 13.67 47.88
N GLU A 155 -27.09 13.20 49.12
CA GLU A 155 -26.56 13.86 50.32
C GLU A 155 -25.69 12.87 51.12
N GLY A 156 -24.63 13.36 51.77
CA GLY A 156 -23.72 12.55 52.58
C GLY A 156 -22.29 13.09 52.63
N ASN A 157 -21.38 12.31 53.22
CA ASN A 157 -19.94 12.58 53.22
C ASN A 157 -19.25 11.52 52.33
N PRO A 158 -18.91 11.83 51.08
CA PRO A 158 -18.21 10.88 50.22
C PRO A 158 -16.80 10.60 50.79
N PRO A 159 -16.29 9.36 50.66
CA PRO A 159 -14.99 8.98 51.23
C PRO A 159 -13.85 9.79 50.59
N SER A 160 -12.88 10.19 51.42
CA SER A 160 -11.60 10.81 51.03
C SER A 160 -10.60 9.78 50.54
#